data_AF-A0A2S8XAN6-F1
#
_entry.id   AF-A0A2S8XAN6-F1
#
_cell.length_a   1.000
_cell.length_b   1.000
_cell.length_c   1.000
_cell.angle_alpha   90.00
_cell.angle_beta   90.00
_cell.angle_gamma   90.00
#
_symmetry.space_group_name_H-M   'P 1'
#
loop_
_entity.id
_entity.type
_entity.pdbx_description
1 polymer ?
#
loop_
_entity_poly.entity_id
_entity_poly.type
_entity_poly.pdbx_seq_one_letter_code
_entity_poly.pdbx_strand_id
1 'polypeptide(L)'
;MTLPFYNYFANGKTDENEYVSSSWPGLNISAHERHIKAQSPRAAQALSSAVYGGGMLELDRIFNIYVDRHYRCDDPPRDIEQALNEWQEPRDQCAGLLTAVRLEHTSVQEYTSDEFGLLCCTTAGVSNAARAGSERTVFDAAGNKTMASGRDHSSPSARNLTMQPYVPGTINIMLWLNGRMTTGAMVNAVQTAVEAKAAALADSGVLDSENGLPATGTTTDAIVFAVRQAVDEPQPKITYAGTATTAGAAIGRLVYDTVTESLQVGLLWKERIRQK
;
A
#
# COMPACT_ATOMS: atom_id res chain seq x y z
N MET A 1 1.40 14.62 -22.92
CA MET A 1 2.80 14.23 -22.68
C MET A 1 2.75 13.02 -21.76
N THR A 2 2.72 11.84 -22.38
CA THR A 2 2.40 10.53 -21.81
C THR A 2 3.45 10.12 -20.78
N LEU A 3 3.01 9.84 -19.55
CA LEU A 3 3.84 9.36 -18.45
C LEU A 3 3.47 7.91 -18.11
N PRO A 4 4.45 7.11 -17.66
CA PRO A 4 4.56 5.71 -18.01
C PRO A 4 3.93 4.82 -16.94
N PHE A 5 2.63 4.56 -17.09
CA PHE A 5 1.99 3.37 -16.54
C PHE A 5 2.37 2.10 -17.33
N TYR A 6 3.21 2.21 -18.37
CA TYR A 6 3.17 1.26 -19.49
C TYR A 6 4.47 0.61 -19.95
N ASN A 7 5.64 1.02 -19.46
CA ASN A 7 6.89 0.52 -20.04
C ASN A 7 7.47 -0.75 -19.39
N TYR A 8 6.72 -1.46 -18.55
CA TYR A 8 7.15 -2.75 -17.97
C TYR A 8 6.10 -3.86 -17.99
N PHE A 9 5.04 -3.72 -18.79
CA PHE A 9 4.10 -4.83 -18.99
C PHE A 9 4.55 -5.71 -20.16
N ALA A 10 5.11 -6.87 -19.86
CA ALA A 10 5.21 -7.93 -20.88
C ALA A 10 3.81 -8.43 -21.35
N ASN A 11 2.73 -8.14 -20.59
CA ASN A 11 1.38 -8.69 -20.77
C ASN A 11 0.22 -7.65 -20.74
N GLY A 12 0.49 -6.35 -20.81
CA GLY A 12 -0.53 -5.29 -20.63
C GLY A 12 -1.12 -4.80 -21.95
N LYS A 13 -2.43 -4.50 -21.97
CA LYS A 13 -3.07 -3.84 -23.11
C LYS A 13 -3.07 -2.32 -22.90
N THR A 14 -2.24 -1.63 -23.67
CA THR A 14 -2.04 -0.16 -23.61
C THR A 14 -3.28 0.69 -23.85
N ASP A 15 -4.25 0.16 -24.58
CA ASP A 15 -5.41 0.92 -25.01
C ASP A 15 -6.59 0.86 -24.02
N GLU A 16 -6.52 -0.05 -23.03
CA GLU A 16 -7.64 -0.36 -22.12
C GLU A 16 -7.40 0.14 -20.67
N ASN A 17 -6.24 0.71 -20.33
CA ASN A 17 -5.86 1.04 -18.93
C ASN A 17 -5.98 -0.16 -17.97
N GLU A 18 -5.80 -1.37 -18.48
CA GLU A 18 -5.96 -2.63 -17.76
C GLU A 18 -4.68 -3.46 -17.75
N TYR A 19 -4.43 -4.09 -16.61
CA TYR A 19 -3.42 -5.11 -16.41
C TYR A 19 -4.10 -6.43 -16.04
N VAL A 20 -3.84 -7.47 -16.83
CA VAL A 20 -4.38 -8.82 -16.58
C VAL A 20 -3.28 -9.67 -15.97
N SER A 21 -3.59 -10.30 -14.83
CA SER A 21 -2.59 -11.06 -14.11
C SER A 21 -2.27 -12.39 -14.78
N SER A 22 -0.99 -12.72 -14.89
CA SER A 22 -0.53 -14.06 -15.27
C SER A 22 -0.45 -15.00 -14.08
N SER A 23 -0.20 -14.45 -12.88
CA SER A 23 -0.12 -15.19 -11.62
C SER A 23 -1.47 -15.66 -11.08
N TRP A 24 -2.55 -14.97 -11.44
CA TRP A 24 -3.92 -15.34 -11.11
C TRP A 24 -4.85 -15.11 -12.31
N PRO A 25 -5.18 -16.15 -13.09
CA PRO A 25 -6.11 -16.02 -14.21
C PRO A 25 -7.45 -15.41 -13.77
N GLY A 26 -7.83 -14.30 -14.42
CA GLY A 26 -9.05 -13.54 -14.12
C GLY A 26 -8.88 -12.41 -13.10
N LEU A 27 -7.75 -12.30 -12.41
CA LEU A 27 -7.41 -11.10 -11.64
C LEU A 27 -6.99 -10.00 -12.61
N ASN A 28 -7.62 -8.83 -12.50
CA ASN A 28 -7.27 -7.65 -13.28
C ASN A 28 -7.02 -6.44 -12.37
N ILE A 29 -6.27 -5.47 -12.89
CA ILE A 29 -6.08 -4.16 -12.29
C ILE A 29 -6.43 -3.12 -13.35
N SER A 30 -7.42 -2.26 -13.09
CA SER A 30 -7.81 -1.17 -13.96
C SER A 30 -7.46 0.19 -13.35
N ALA A 31 -6.95 1.10 -14.19
CA ALA A 31 -6.64 2.46 -13.80
C ALA A 31 -7.76 3.42 -14.24
N HIS A 32 -8.31 4.13 -13.25
CA HIS A 32 -9.33 5.17 -13.44
C HIS A 32 -8.77 6.53 -13.03
N GLU A 33 -9.51 7.60 -13.30
CA GLU A 33 -9.08 8.97 -12.99
C GLU A 33 -8.78 9.18 -11.49
N ARG A 34 -9.64 8.64 -10.61
CA ARG A 34 -9.55 8.84 -9.16
C ARG A 34 -9.13 7.58 -8.40
N HIS A 35 -8.99 6.42 -9.03
CA HIS A 35 -8.61 5.21 -8.31
C HIS A 35 -7.96 4.15 -9.20
N ILE A 36 -7.18 3.27 -8.59
CA ILE A 36 -6.83 1.96 -9.14
C ILE A 36 -7.78 0.93 -8.52
N LYS A 37 -8.37 0.08 -9.35
CA LYS A 37 -9.23 -1.03 -8.93
C LYS A 37 -8.51 -2.34 -9.25
N ALA A 38 -8.26 -3.18 -8.25
CA ALA A 38 -7.82 -4.56 -8.44
C ALA A 38 -9.00 -5.49 -8.14
N GLN A 39 -9.34 -6.39 -9.07
CA GLN A 39 -10.50 -7.26 -8.95
C GLN A 39 -10.14 -8.71 -9.27
N SER A 40 -10.39 -9.62 -8.34
CA SER A 40 -10.27 -11.06 -8.53
C SER A 40 -11.56 -11.67 -9.11
N PRO A 41 -11.49 -12.84 -9.76
CA PRO A 41 -12.67 -13.48 -10.36
C PRO A 41 -13.62 -14.11 -9.33
N ARG A 42 -13.18 -14.20 -8.07
CA ARG A 42 -13.93 -14.74 -6.92
C ARG A 42 -13.45 -14.06 -5.64
N ALA A 43 -14.28 -14.09 -4.61
CA ALA A 43 -13.89 -13.66 -3.27
C ALA A 43 -12.69 -14.48 -2.74
N ALA A 44 -11.83 -13.80 -2.00
CA ALA A 44 -10.59 -14.28 -1.42
C ALA A 44 -10.57 -13.93 0.08
N GLN A 45 -9.95 -14.79 0.89
CA GLN A 45 -9.72 -14.45 2.30
C GLN A 45 -8.63 -13.40 2.39
N ALA A 46 -8.84 -12.35 3.17
CA ALA A 46 -7.93 -11.23 3.25
C ALA A 46 -7.60 -10.79 4.68
N LEU A 47 -6.37 -10.28 4.85
CA LEU A 47 -5.96 -9.44 5.96
C LEU A 47 -5.77 -8.02 5.43
N SER A 48 -6.40 -7.05 6.08
CA SER A 48 -6.43 -5.67 5.61
C SER A 48 -6.18 -4.69 6.75
N SER A 49 -5.27 -3.75 6.54
CA SER A 49 -5.13 -2.55 7.39
C SER A 49 -5.73 -1.31 6.72
N ALA A 50 -6.52 -1.49 5.66
CA ALA A 50 -7.17 -0.40 4.95
C ALA A 50 -8.19 0.32 5.84
N VAL A 51 -8.41 1.60 5.56
CA VAL A 51 -9.37 2.43 6.32
C VAL A 51 -10.82 2.01 6.06
N TYR A 52 -11.10 1.45 4.88
CA TYR A 52 -12.37 0.79 4.56
C TYR A 52 -12.11 -0.71 4.31
N GLY A 53 -12.93 -1.60 4.89
CA GLY A 53 -12.71 -3.04 4.78
C GLY A 53 -11.44 -3.52 5.51
N GLY A 54 -11.19 -3.03 6.73
CA GLY A 54 -10.08 -3.44 7.58
C GLY A 54 -10.37 -4.72 8.38
N GLY A 55 -9.31 -5.37 8.88
CA GLY A 55 -9.38 -6.61 9.66
C GLY A 55 -9.26 -7.88 8.81
N MET A 56 -9.93 -8.94 9.26
CA MET A 56 -10.06 -10.20 8.52
C MET A 56 -11.40 -10.21 7.81
N LEU A 57 -11.40 -10.41 6.49
CA LEU A 57 -12.61 -10.36 5.67
C LEU A 57 -12.48 -11.25 4.43
N GLU A 58 -13.59 -11.46 3.75
CA GLU A 58 -13.59 -11.97 2.38
C GLU A 58 -13.83 -10.79 1.43
N LEU A 59 -12.97 -10.67 0.41
CA LEU A 59 -13.06 -9.59 -0.58
C LEU A 59 -12.72 -10.10 -1.97
N ASP A 60 -13.27 -9.45 -2.99
CA ASP A 60 -12.91 -9.66 -4.40
C ASP A 60 -12.39 -8.38 -5.08
N ARG A 61 -12.47 -7.23 -4.39
CA ARG A 61 -12.05 -5.93 -4.90
C ARG A 61 -11.17 -5.18 -3.90
N ILE A 62 -10.12 -4.53 -4.38
CA ILE A 62 -9.33 -3.57 -3.62
C ILE A 62 -9.25 -2.27 -4.43
N PHE A 63 -9.55 -1.15 -3.77
CA PHE A 63 -9.48 0.18 -4.36
C PHE A 63 -8.32 0.96 -3.73
N ASN A 64 -7.45 1.52 -4.55
CA ASN A 64 -6.44 2.50 -4.13
C ASN A 64 -6.85 3.88 -4.67
N ILE A 65 -7.41 4.72 -3.81
CA ILE A 65 -8.17 5.91 -4.17
C ILE A 65 -7.30 7.14 -3.98
N TYR A 66 -7.18 7.94 -5.04
CA TYR A 66 -6.49 9.22 -5.00
C TYR A 66 -7.29 10.25 -4.21
N VAL A 67 -6.60 10.90 -3.27
CA VAL A 67 -7.07 12.08 -2.55
C VAL A 67 -6.06 13.21 -2.74
N ASP A 68 -6.55 14.44 -2.82
CA ASP A 68 -5.65 15.57 -3.00
C ASP A 68 -4.81 15.82 -1.73
N ARG A 69 -3.70 16.55 -1.88
CA ARG A 69 -2.77 16.82 -0.76
C ARG A 69 -3.36 17.67 0.37
N HIS A 70 -4.51 18.31 0.15
CA HIS A 70 -5.26 19.10 1.12
C HIS A 70 -6.49 18.35 1.65
N TYR A 71 -6.63 17.07 1.30
CA TYR A 71 -7.68 16.21 1.79
C TYR A 71 -7.74 16.22 3.32
N ARG A 72 -8.93 16.56 3.83
CA ARG A 72 -9.30 16.51 5.24
C ARG A 72 -10.69 15.92 5.33
N CYS A 73 -10.77 14.74 5.90
CA CYS A 73 -12.03 14.05 6.10
C CYS A 73 -12.07 13.52 7.53
N ASP A 74 -13.16 13.82 8.23
CA ASP A 74 -13.40 13.36 9.60
C ASP A 74 -13.91 11.91 9.63
N ASP A 75 -14.50 11.42 8.53
CA ASP A 75 -15.03 10.06 8.38
C ASP A 75 -14.59 9.45 7.03
N PRO A 76 -13.30 9.06 6.88
CA PRO A 76 -12.79 8.48 5.64
C PRO A 76 -13.56 7.23 5.16
N PRO A 77 -14.03 6.31 6.03
CA PRO A 77 -14.90 5.22 5.61
C PRO A 77 -16.15 5.70 4.87
N ARG A 78 -16.85 6.73 5.37
CA ARG A 78 -18.04 7.28 4.70
C ARG A 78 -17.72 7.92 3.35
N ASP A 79 -16.60 8.62 3.25
CA ASP A 79 -16.15 9.20 1.97
C ASP A 79 -15.89 8.10 0.92
N ILE A 80 -15.28 6.98 1.34
CA ILE A 80 -15.11 5.82 0.46
C ILE A 80 -16.46 5.19 0.08
N GLU A 81 -17.40 5.05 1.01
CA GLU A 81 -18.75 4.56 0.67
C GLU A 81 -19.44 5.44 -0.36
N GLN A 82 -19.29 6.76 -0.25
CA GLN A 82 -19.85 7.70 -1.21
C GLN A 82 -19.17 7.51 -2.59
N ALA A 83 -17.85 7.41 -2.63
CA ALA A 83 -17.11 7.18 -3.87
C ALA A 83 -17.53 5.86 -4.56
N LEU A 84 -17.70 4.77 -3.80
CA LEU A 84 -18.18 3.50 -4.32
C LEU A 84 -19.59 3.62 -4.92
N ASN A 85 -20.51 4.34 -4.25
CA ASN A 85 -21.84 4.60 -4.78
C ASN A 85 -21.79 5.42 -6.09
N GLU A 86 -20.93 6.43 -6.17
CA GLU A 86 -20.73 7.25 -7.37
C GLU A 86 -20.19 6.42 -8.54
N TRP A 87 -19.30 5.46 -8.27
CA TRP A 87 -18.76 4.53 -9.26
C TRP A 87 -19.67 3.32 -9.54
N GLN A 88 -20.82 3.23 -8.87
CA GLN A 88 -21.76 2.10 -8.96
C GLN A 88 -21.12 0.76 -8.59
N GLU A 89 -20.16 0.79 -7.66
CA GLU A 89 -19.49 -0.39 -7.13
C GLU A 89 -20.23 -0.91 -5.88
N PRO A 90 -20.40 -2.24 -5.74
CA PRO A 90 -20.90 -2.83 -4.50
C PRO A 90 -19.99 -2.48 -3.31
N ARG A 91 -20.61 -2.18 -2.16
CA ARG A 91 -19.91 -1.77 -0.94
C ARG A 91 -19.38 -2.96 -0.12
N ASP A 92 -19.91 -4.15 -0.34
CA ASP A 92 -19.44 -5.37 0.30
C ASP A 92 -18.24 -5.98 -0.42
N GLN A 93 -17.54 -6.87 0.28
CA GLN A 93 -16.42 -7.65 -0.26
C GLN A 93 -15.32 -6.80 -0.89
N CYS A 94 -15.04 -5.62 -0.33
CA CYS A 94 -13.96 -4.78 -0.80
C CYS A 94 -13.16 -4.12 0.32
N ALA A 95 -11.95 -3.68 -0.03
CA ALA A 95 -11.11 -2.83 0.81
C ALA A 95 -10.78 -1.53 0.07
N GLY A 96 -10.77 -0.42 0.81
CA GLY A 96 -10.51 0.92 0.28
C GLY A 96 -9.30 1.57 0.97
N LEU A 97 -8.27 1.83 0.18
CA LEU A 97 -7.04 2.50 0.54
C LEU A 97 -7.10 3.94 0.01
N LEU A 98 -6.51 4.90 0.73
CA LEU A 98 -6.40 6.30 0.29
C LEU A 98 -4.94 6.64 0.00
N THR A 99 -4.69 7.42 -1.04
CA THR A 99 -3.33 7.84 -1.42
C THR A 99 -3.30 9.26 -1.97
N ALA A 100 -2.31 10.05 -1.53
CA ALA A 100 -1.96 11.32 -2.19
C ALA A 100 -0.88 11.15 -3.27
N VAL A 101 -0.46 9.91 -3.51
CA VAL A 101 0.47 9.57 -4.59
C VAL A 101 -0.28 9.62 -5.90
N ARG A 102 0.31 10.29 -6.89
CA ARG A 102 -0.14 10.23 -8.27
C ARG A 102 -0.28 8.77 -8.69
N LEU A 103 -1.47 8.38 -9.16
CA LEU A 103 -1.73 6.99 -9.53
C LEU A 103 -0.74 6.53 -10.61
N GLU A 104 -0.22 7.43 -11.45
CA GLU A 104 0.83 7.13 -12.44
C GLU A 104 2.15 6.63 -11.87
N HIS A 105 2.31 6.63 -10.55
CA HIS A 105 3.47 6.06 -9.86
C HIS A 105 3.19 4.65 -9.32
N THR A 106 2.05 4.03 -9.67
CA THR A 106 1.77 2.65 -9.31
C THR A 106 2.77 1.70 -9.96
N SER A 107 3.32 0.79 -9.17
CA SER A 107 4.15 -0.32 -9.62
C SER A 107 3.40 -1.64 -9.43
N VAL A 108 3.51 -2.55 -10.41
CA VAL A 108 2.92 -3.89 -10.37
C VAL A 108 3.96 -4.92 -10.76
N GLN A 109 4.14 -5.96 -9.94
CA GLN A 109 5.01 -7.09 -10.25
C GLN A 109 4.38 -8.41 -9.86
N GLU A 110 4.82 -9.48 -10.52
CA GLU A 110 4.30 -10.82 -10.34
C GLU A 110 5.40 -11.86 -10.13
N TYR A 111 5.02 -12.94 -9.45
CA TYR A 111 5.81 -14.14 -9.27
C TYR A 111 4.91 -15.35 -9.53
N THR A 112 5.43 -16.34 -10.25
CA THR A 112 4.74 -17.60 -10.51
C THR A 112 5.64 -18.77 -10.18
N SER A 113 5.02 -19.82 -9.65
CA SER A 113 5.66 -21.09 -9.33
C SER A 113 4.63 -22.21 -9.41
N ASP A 114 5.08 -23.45 -9.24
CA ASP A 114 4.19 -24.61 -9.16
C ASP A 114 3.33 -24.62 -7.87
N GLU A 115 3.70 -23.85 -6.85
CA GLU A 115 3.03 -23.82 -5.55
C GLU A 115 1.96 -22.73 -5.44
N PHE A 116 2.24 -21.55 -6.00
CA PHE A 116 1.36 -20.38 -5.95
C PHE A 116 1.74 -19.34 -7.02
N GLY A 117 0.77 -18.50 -7.37
CA GLY A 117 0.99 -17.23 -8.05
C GLY A 117 0.84 -16.06 -7.07
N LEU A 118 1.66 -15.02 -7.24
CA LEU A 118 1.66 -13.82 -6.40
C LEU A 118 1.72 -12.57 -7.27
N LEU A 119 0.84 -11.61 -7.00
CA LEU A 119 0.86 -10.26 -7.55
C LEU A 119 1.05 -9.26 -6.42
N CYS A 120 1.91 -8.26 -6.64
CA CYS A 120 2.05 -7.10 -5.78
C CYS A 120 1.81 -5.82 -6.58
N CYS A 121 0.97 -4.93 -6.05
CA CYS A 121 0.70 -3.61 -6.61
C CYS A 121 0.86 -2.55 -5.52
N THR A 122 1.68 -1.52 -5.76
CA THR A 122 2.01 -0.53 -4.74
C THR A 122 1.97 0.90 -5.25
N THR A 123 1.69 1.84 -4.34
CA THR A 123 1.98 3.27 -4.52
C THR A 123 2.74 3.76 -3.30
N ALA A 124 3.85 4.46 -3.50
CA ALA A 124 4.71 4.94 -2.41
C ALA A 124 4.94 6.45 -2.45
N GLY A 125 4.55 7.13 -1.37
CA GLY A 125 4.76 8.55 -1.15
C GLY A 125 5.34 8.80 0.23
N VAL A 126 6.49 9.45 0.30
CA VAL A 126 7.30 9.57 1.52
C VAL A 126 7.37 11.00 2.08
N SER A 127 6.38 11.83 1.78
CA SER A 127 6.34 13.24 2.24
C SER A 127 6.22 13.38 3.76
N ASN A 128 5.65 12.38 4.42
CA ASN A 128 5.47 12.23 5.87
C ASN A 128 6.17 10.96 6.39
N ALA A 129 7.32 10.62 5.80
CA ALA A 129 8.11 9.46 6.19
C ALA A 129 8.36 9.44 7.71
N ALA A 130 8.36 8.22 8.25
CA ALA A 130 8.24 7.93 9.66
C ALA A 130 9.09 6.73 10.07
N ARG A 131 9.71 6.81 11.23
CA ARG A 131 10.42 5.70 11.86
C ARG A 131 9.62 5.15 13.04
N ALA A 132 9.21 3.88 12.93
CA ALA A 132 8.59 3.17 14.04
C ALA A 132 9.56 3.07 15.23
N GLY A 133 9.02 3.18 16.44
CA GLY A 133 9.80 3.13 17.69
C GLY A 133 10.58 4.40 18.04
N SER A 134 10.39 5.50 17.30
CA SER A 134 11.00 6.81 17.61
C SER A 134 10.00 7.76 18.27
N GLU A 135 10.50 8.68 19.11
CA GLU A 135 9.68 9.78 19.63
C GLU A 135 9.20 10.67 18.47
N ARG A 136 7.92 11.06 18.53
CA ARG A 136 7.30 11.90 17.51
C ARG A 136 6.03 12.58 18.01
N THR A 137 5.54 13.49 17.19
CA THR A 137 4.19 14.04 17.32
C THR A 137 3.15 12.94 17.14
N VAL A 138 2.25 12.78 18.11
CA VAL A 138 1.14 11.83 18.03
C VAL A 138 -0.20 12.55 18.20
N PHE A 139 -1.24 11.96 17.63
CA PHE A 139 -2.62 12.40 17.76
C PHE A 139 -3.39 11.30 18.49
N ASP A 140 -4.13 11.67 19.53
CA ASP A 140 -5.03 10.72 20.20
C ASP A 140 -6.27 10.45 19.32
N ALA A 141 -7.14 9.53 19.77
CA ALA A 141 -8.37 9.19 19.05
C ALA A 141 -9.35 10.36 18.91
N ALA A 142 -9.22 11.41 19.73
CA ALA A 142 -10.00 12.64 19.63
C ALA A 142 -9.30 13.71 18.76
N GLY A 143 -8.14 13.38 18.17
CA GLY A 143 -7.33 14.29 17.35
C GLY A 143 -6.47 15.26 18.15
N ASN A 144 -6.37 15.13 19.48
CA ASN A 144 -5.53 16.00 20.29
C ASN A 144 -4.06 15.64 20.11
N LYS A 145 -3.23 16.68 19.93
CA LYS A 145 -1.80 16.55 19.72
C LYS A 145 -1.08 16.35 21.06
N THR A 146 -0.26 15.32 21.16
CA THR A 146 0.68 15.10 22.27
C THR A 146 2.05 14.65 21.74
N MET A 147 3.09 14.76 22.57
CA MET A 147 4.39 14.14 22.28
C MET A 147 4.40 12.74 22.86
N ALA A 148 4.87 11.73 22.10
CA ALA A 148 4.87 10.33 22.55
C ALA A 148 5.65 10.10 23.87
N SER A 149 6.56 11.00 24.24
CA SER A 149 7.21 11.02 25.53
C SER A 149 6.36 11.78 26.56
N GLY A 150 5.68 11.07 27.47
CA GLY A 150 5.01 11.65 28.64
C GLY A 150 5.96 12.28 29.67
N ARG A 151 7.06 12.92 29.25
CA ARG A 151 7.92 13.74 30.12
C ARG A 151 7.44 15.18 30.02
N ASP A 152 6.72 15.59 31.06
CA ASP A 152 6.47 16.98 31.38
C ASP A 152 7.83 17.69 31.55
N HIS A 153 8.27 18.42 30.53
CA HIS A 153 9.33 19.40 30.66
C HIS A 153 8.69 20.78 30.61
N SER A 154 8.39 21.26 31.80
CA SER A 154 8.10 22.65 32.08
C SER A 154 9.29 23.53 31.70
N SER A 155 9.18 24.20 30.55
CA SER A 155 9.73 25.54 30.17
C SER A 155 10.59 25.56 28.89
N PRO A 156 10.74 26.73 28.22
CA PRO A 156 9.84 27.89 28.12
C PRO A 156 9.55 28.27 26.64
N SER A 157 8.42 28.95 26.44
CA SER A 157 7.99 29.60 25.19
C SER A 157 7.98 28.68 23.95
N ALA A 158 6.76 28.31 23.54
CA ALA A 158 6.48 27.98 22.16
C ALA A 158 6.99 29.14 21.28
N ARG A 159 8.24 29.02 20.81
CA ARG A 159 8.65 29.75 19.61
C ARG A 159 7.64 29.34 18.56
N ASN A 160 7.03 30.34 17.92
CA ASN A 160 6.19 30.22 16.74
C ASN A 160 6.96 29.46 15.65
N LEU A 161 7.07 28.14 15.77
CA LEU A 161 7.32 27.23 14.69
C LEU A 161 6.00 27.22 13.93
N THR A 162 5.88 28.17 13.00
CA THR A 162 4.95 28.07 11.89
C THR A 162 5.08 26.65 11.34
N MET A 163 4.08 25.81 11.65
CA MET A 163 4.07 24.44 11.19
C MET A 163 4.17 24.47 9.67
N GLN A 164 5.17 23.77 9.14
CA GLN A 164 5.09 23.32 7.76
C GLN A 164 3.76 22.55 7.64
N PRO A 165 2.88 22.90 6.68
CA PRO A 165 1.61 22.21 6.53
C PRO A 165 1.87 20.70 6.37
N TYR A 166 1.12 19.86 7.09
CA TYR A 166 1.18 18.40 6.92
C TYR A 166 1.05 18.07 5.43
N VAL A 167 2.05 17.39 4.87
CA VAL A 167 2.04 16.94 3.48
C VAL A 167 1.75 15.45 3.50
N PRO A 168 0.58 15.01 3.04
CA PRO A 168 0.25 13.59 3.04
C PRO A 168 1.25 12.82 2.18
N GLY A 169 1.66 11.67 2.72
CA GLY A 169 2.35 10.60 2.03
C GLY A 169 1.80 9.28 2.57
N THR A 170 1.79 8.26 1.74
CA THR A 170 1.38 6.92 2.15
C THR A 170 2.09 5.89 1.32
N ILE A 171 2.27 4.71 1.89
CA ILE A 171 2.68 3.52 1.15
C ILE A 171 1.54 2.52 1.25
N ASN A 172 0.88 2.29 0.12
CA ASN A 172 -0.21 1.33 0.00
C ASN A 172 0.29 0.11 -0.76
N ILE A 173 0.07 -1.09 -0.20
CA ILE A 173 0.51 -2.36 -0.77
C ILE A 173 -0.70 -3.28 -0.92
N MET A 174 -0.95 -3.73 -2.15
CA MET A 174 -1.99 -4.70 -2.49
C MET A 174 -1.30 -6.00 -2.91
N LEU A 175 -1.48 -7.06 -2.15
CA LEU A 175 -0.92 -8.39 -2.42
C LEU A 175 -2.06 -9.36 -2.72
N TRP A 176 -1.94 -10.12 -3.80
CA TRP A 176 -2.88 -11.17 -4.18
C TRP A 176 -2.12 -12.47 -4.37
N LEU A 177 -2.51 -13.52 -3.63
CA LEU A 177 -1.93 -14.84 -3.74
C LEU A 177 -2.95 -15.85 -4.27
N ASN A 178 -2.68 -16.37 -5.46
CA ASN A 178 -3.38 -17.49 -6.05
C ASN A 178 -2.78 -18.78 -5.49
N GLY A 179 -3.32 -19.23 -4.37
CA GLY A 179 -2.85 -20.38 -3.62
C GLY A 179 -3.57 -20.52 -2.28
N ARG A 180 -2.99 -21.29 -1.38
CA ARG A 180 -3.59 -21.62 -0.07
C ARG A 180 -2.62 -21.33 1.06
N MET A 181 -3.11 -20.67 2.10
CA MET A 181 -2.31 -20.33 3.27
C MET A 181 -3.06 -20.67 4.56
N THR A 182 -2.34 -21.03 5.61
CA THR A 182 -2.91 -20.94 6.97
C THR A 182 -3.10 -19.48 7.36
N THR A 183 -4.02 -19.19 8.28
CA THR A 183 -4.19 -17.83 8.82
C THR A 183 -2.90 -17.32 9.48
N GLY A 184 -2.15 -18.20 10.17
CA GLY A 184 -0.83 -17.89 10.71
C GLY A 184 0.19 -17.51 9.62
N ALA A 185 0.20 -18.21 8.49
CA ALA A 185 1.05 -17.87 7.36
C ALA A 185 0.65 -16.52 6.74
N MET A 186 -0.65 -16.18 6.70
CA MET A 186 -1.10 -14.87 6.21
C MET A 186 -0.61 -13.72 7.09
N VAL A 187 -0.66 -13.87 8.42
CA VAL A 187 -0.09 -12.89 9.35
C VAL A 187 1.42 -12.75 9.14
N ASN A 188 2.12 -13.88 9.00
CA ASN A 188 3.56 -13.89 8.78
C ASN A 188 3.95 -13.25 7.43
N ALA A 189 3.13 -13.42 6.40
CA ALA A 189 3.28 -12.75 5.10
C ALA A 189 3.19 -11.22 5.23
N VAL A 190 2.22 -10.70 5.99
CA VAL A 190 2.10 -9.25 6.25
C VAL A 190 3.34 -8.73 6.99
N GLN A 191 3.86 -9.48 7.97
CA GLN A 191 5.11 -9.11 8.66
C GLN A 191 6.28 -9.01 7.67
N THR A 192 6.48 -10.03 6.83
CA THR A 192 7.53 -10.03 5.79
C THR A 192 7.37 -8.86 4.81
N ALA A 193 6.14 -8.52 4.42
CA ALA A 193 5.87 -7.35 3.57
C ALA A 193 6.27 -6.03 4.27
N VAL A 194 5.98 -5.88 5.57
CA VAL A 194 6.40 -4.69 6.34
C VAL A 194 7.93 -4.59 6.41
N GLU A 195 8.63 -5.70 6.67
CA GLU A 195 10.10 -5.73 6.70
C GLU A 195 10.71 -5.36 5.35
N ALA A 196 10.18 -5.90 4.25
CA ALA A 196 10.64 -5.61 2.90
C ALA A 196 10.42 -4.14 2.50
N LYS A 197 9.26 -3.57 2.85
CA LYS A 197 8.99 -2.14 2.68
C LYS A 197 10.01 -1.29 3.45
N ALA A 198 10.28 -1.63 4.71
CA ALA A 198 11.26 -0.90 5.52
C ALA A 198 12.68 -0.98 4.93
N ALA A 199 13.08 -2.14 4.40
CA ALA A 199 14.34 -2.31 3.68
C ALA A 199 14.41 -1.42 2.43
N ALA A 200 13.35 -1.41 1.60
CA ALA A 200 13.30 -0.56 0.41
C ALA A 200 13.42 0.94 0.74
N LEU A 201 12.80 1.39 1.83
CA LEU A 201 12.93 2.76 2.31
C LEU A 201 14.35 3.10 2.77
N ALA A 202 14.97 2.20 3.53
CA ALA A 202 16.33 2.36 4.02
C ALA A 202 17.33 2.44 2.85
N ASP A 203 17.24 1.50 1.90
CA ASP A 203 18.12 1.45 0.73
C ASP A 203 17.88 2.61 -0.24
N SER A 204 16.67 3.16 -0.26
CA SER A 204 16.33 4.40 -0.99
C SER A 204 16.74 5.69 -0.24
N GLY A 205 17.34 5.58 0.95
CA GLY A 205 17.78 6.73 1.74
C GLY A 205 16.63 7.58 2.30
N VAL A 206 15.44 7.01 2.49
CA VAL A 206 14.28 7.73 3.02
C VAL A 206 14.46 7.96 4.52
N LEU A 207 14.38 9.23 4.91
CA LEU A 207 14.54 9.66 6.31
C LEU A 207 13.20 10.08 6.90
N ASP A 208 13.04 9.84 8.20
CA ASP A 208 11.93 10.35 8.99
C ASP A 208 11.91 11.88 8.94
N SER A 209 10.72 12.42 8.63
CA SER A 209 10.49 13.84 8.46
C SER A 209 10.65 14.70 9.72
N GLU A 210 10.58 14.10 10.92
CA GLU A 210 10.71 14.80 12.20
C GLU A 210 12.12 14.71 12.80
N ASN A 211 12.80 13.56 12.65
CA ASN A 211 14.07 13.28 13.36
C ASN A 211 15.27 12.94 12.47
N GLY A 212 15.07 12.76 11.16
CA GLY A 212 16.16 12.50 10.21
C GLY A 212 16.77 11.09 10.30
N LEU A 213 16.23 10.19 11.11
CA LEU A 213 16.66 8.79 11.16
C LEU A 213 16.08 8.00 9.96
N PRO A 214 16.67 6.85 9.56
CA PRO A 214 16.09 6.00 8.53
C PRO A 214 14.63 5.63 8.83
N ALA A 215 13.73 5.93 7.89
CA ALA A 215 12.31 5.66 8.01
C ALA A 215 12.00 4.17 7.81
N THR A 216 10.95 3.69 8.47
CA THR A 216 10.43 2.31 8.31
C THR A 216 9.07 2.29 7.62
N GLY A 217 8.50 3.46 7.33
CA GLY A 217 7.19 3.63 6.75
C GLY A 217 6.78 5.10 6.63
N THR A 218 5.49 5.33 6.52
CA THR A 218 4.83 6.64 6.69
C THR A 218 3.89 6.60 7.91
N THR A 219 3.20 7.71 8.19
CA THR A 219 2.20 7.74 9.27
C THR A 219 0.91 6.97 8.94
N THR A 220 0.69 6.59 7.68
CA THR A 220 -0.59 6.04 7.21
C THR A 220 -0.43 4.83 6.28
N ASP A 221 0.69 4.11 6.35
CA ASP A 221 0.91 2.94 5.51
C ASP A 221 -0.24 1.92 5.64
N ALA A 222 -0.62 1.32 4.53
CA ALA A 222 -1.67 0.30 4.52
C ALA A 222 -1.32 -0.89 3.61
N ILE A 223 -1.69 -2.08 4.07
CA ILE A 223 -1.49 -3.34 3.35
C ILE A 223 -2.81 -4.09 3.29
N VAL A 224 -3.15 -4.60 2.10
CA VAL A 224 -4.21 -5.58 1.90
C VAL A 224 -3.58 -6.82 1.29
N PHE A 225 -3.74 -7.96 1.96
CA PHE A 225 -3.25 -9.25 1.48
C PHE A 225 -4.42 -10.22 1.30
N ALA A 226 -4.74 -10.54 0.05
CA ALA A 226 -5.83 -11.43 -0.34
C ALA A 226 -5.28 -12.78 -0.83
N VAL A 227 -5.87 -13.87 -0.36
CA VAL A 227 -5.48 -15.26 -0.66
C VAL A 227 -6.70 -16.01 -1.17
N ARG A 228 -6.60 -16.60 -2.37
CA ARG A 228 -7.70 -17.31 -3.04
C ARG A 228 -8.32 -18.44 -2.20
N GLN A 229 -7.49 -19.20 -1.48
CA GLN A 229 -7.91 -20.36 -0.66
C GLN A 229 -8.67 -21.45 -1.43
N ALA A 230 -8.38 -21.62 -2.72
CA ALA A 230 -9.00 -22.67 -3.54
C ALA A 230 -8.72 -24.07 -2.98
N VAL A 231 -9.75 -24.86 -2.76
CA VAL A 231 -9.64 -26.26 -2.31
C VAL A 231 -9.67 -27.24 -3.48
N ASP A 232 -10.00 -26.74 -4.67
CA ASP A 232 -10.18 -27.47 -5.93
C ASP A 232 -8.87 -27.77 -6.66
N GLU A 233 -7.75 -27.18 -6.24
CA GLU A 233 -6.43 -27.35 -6.87
C GLU A 233 -5.44 -28.13 -5.98
N PRO A 234 -4.52 -28.91 -6.58
CA PRO A 234 -3.57 -29.75 -5.86
C PRO A 234 -2.43 -28.98 -5.16
N GLN A 235 -2.48 -27.64 -5.18
CA GLN A 235 -1.44 -26.79 -4.60
C GLN A 235 -1.25 -27.05 -3.10
N PRO A 236 0.01 -27.04 -2.62
CA PRO A 236 0.30 -27.24 -1.21
C PRO A 236 -0.28 -26.10 -0.37
N LYS A 237 -0.70 -26.43 0.85
CA LYS A 237 -1.11 -25.41 1.82
C LYS A 237 0.14 -24.81 2.45
N ILE A 238 0.42 -23.54 2.18
CA ILE A 238 1.54 -22.80 2.76
C ILE A 238 1.26 -22.56 4.25
N THR A 239 2.18 -22.99 5.11
CA THR A 239 2.04 -22.92 6.57
C THR A 239 2.89 -21.83 7.23
N TYR A 240 3.88 -21.30 6.52
CA TYR A 240 4.78 -20.23 6.95
C TYR A 240 5.12 -19.31 5.77
N ALA A 241 5.35 -18.03 6.04
CA ALA A 241 5.67 -17.03 5.02
C ALA A 241 6.79 -16.07 5.48
N GLY A 242 7.69 -16.57 6.33
CA GLY A 242 8.88 -15.84 6.76
C GLY A 242 9.93 -15.78 5.65
N THR A 243 10.90 -14.89 5.79
CA THR A 243 11.91 -14.58 4.76
C THR A 243 12.68 -15.79 4.19
N ALA A 244 12.84 -16.87 4.96
CA ALA A 244 13.50 -18.10 4.54
C ALA A 244 12.58 -19.15 3.85
N THR A 245 11.32 -18.80 3.58
CA THR A 245 10.35 -19.65 2.86
C THR A 245 10.18 -19.17 1.42
N THR A 246 9.77 -20.04 0.50
CA THR A 246 9.50 -19.65 -0.91
C THR A 246 8.47 -18.52 -0.97
N ALA A 247 7.36 -18.65 -0.23
CA ALA A 247 6.32 -17.63 -0.16
C ALA A 247 6.82 -16.31 0.42
N GLY A 248 7.52 -16.35 1.56
CA GLY A 248 8.06 -15.15 2.20
C GLY A 248 9.15 -14.47 1.38
N ALA A 249 10.05 -15.23 0.75
CA ALA A 249 11.07 -14.68 -0.14
C ALA A 249 10.44 -13.99 -1.36
N ALA A 250 9.42 -14.59 -1.98
CA ALA A 250 8.69 -13.98 -3.09
C ALA A 250 7.95 -12.70 -2.66
N ILE A 251 7.24 -12.73 -1.53
CA ILE A 251 6.56 -11.54 -0.97
C ILE A 251 7.57 -10.43 -0.69
N GLY A 252 8.65 -10.75 0.02
CA GLY A 252 9.67 -9.77 0.38
C GLY A 252 10.31 -9.14 -0.86
N ARG A 253 10.61 -9.95 -1.88
CA ARG A 253 11.18 -9.47 -3.14
C ARG A 253 10.23 -8.52 -3.88
N LEU A 254 8.97 -8.95 -4.10
CA LEU A 254 8.00 -8.16 -4.85
C LEU A 254 7.65 -6.85 -4.14
N VAL A 255 7.49 -6.88 -2.83
CA VAL A 255 7.22 -5.65 -2.05
C VAL A 255 8.41 -4.71 -2.11
N TYR A 256 9.63 -5.21 -1.92
CA TYR A 256 10.84 -4.39 -2.02
C TYR A 256 10.96 -3.73 -3.40
N ASP A 257 10.84 -4.52 -4.48
CA ASP A 257 11.06 -4.04 -5.84
C ASP A 257 9.97 -3.03 -6.25
N THR A 258 8.70 -3.32 -5.95
CA THR A 258 7.59 -2.42 -6.33
C THR A 258 7.59 -1.11 -5.54
N VAL A 259 7.91 -1.14 -4.24
CA VAL A 259 8.06 0.09 -3.43
C VAL A 259 9.22 0.92 -3.97
N THR A 260 10.37 0.30 -4.26
CA THR A 260 11.54 0.98 -4.82
C THR A 260 11.22 1.63 -6.16
N GLU A 261 10.56 0.91 -7.07
CA GLU A 261 10.13 1.43 -8.37
C GLU A 261 9.17 2.62 -8.23
N SER A 262 8.15 2.51 -7.37
CA SER A 262 7.19 3.58 -7.13
C SER A 262 7.87 4.86 -6.58
N LEU A 263 8.82 4.70 -5.65
CA LEU A 263 9.62 5.82 -5.12
C LEU A 263 10.48 6.49 -6.19
N GLN A 264 11.17 5.70 -7.03
CA GLN A 264 12.01 6.20 -8.11
C GLN A 264 11.21 7.02 -9.13
N VAL A 265 10.04 6.53 -9.54
CA VAL A 265 9.13 7.26 -10.45
C VAL A 265 8.72 8.60 -9.81
N GLY A 266 8.37 8.58 -8.51
CA GLY A 266 8.04 9.78 -7.76
C GLY A 266 9.17 10.82 -7.69
N LEU A 267 10.42 10.37 -7.54
CA LEU A 267 11.59 11.25 -7.54
C LEU A 267 11.83 11.88 -8.92
N LEU A 268 11.82 11.07 -9.98
CA LEU A 268 12.00 11.55 -11.36
C LEU A 268 10.92 12.57 -11.75
N TRP A 269 9.69 12.37 -11.28
CA TRP A 269 8.61 13.33 -11.49
C TRP A 269 8.87 14.67 -10.79
N LYS A 270 9.33 14.66 -9.53
CA LYS A 270 9.69 15.88 -8.78
C LYS A 270 10.80 16.65 -9.47
N GLU A 271 11.81 15.96 -9.99
CA GLU A 271 12.92 16.58 -10.73
C GLU A 271 12.44 17.26 -12.01
N ARG A 272 11.58 16.59 -12.79
CA ARG A 272 11.00 17.15 -14.02
C ARG A 272 10.16 18.40 -13.78
N ILE A 273 9.44 18.47 -12.67
CA ILE A 273 8.66 19.67 -12.31
C ILE A 273 9.58 20.80 -11.85
N ARG A 274 10.64 20.52 -11.10
CA ARG A 274 11.59 21.55 -10.64
C ARG A 274 12.39 22.21 -11.77
N GLN A 275 12.53 21.52 -12.90
CA GLN A 275 13.24 22.02 -14.09
C GLN A 275 12.35 22.82 -15.06
N LYS A 276 11.04 22.92 -14.79
CA LYS A 276 10.07 23.69 -15.57
C LYS A 276 9.72 24.99 -14.86
#